data_AF-A0A101VWJ6-F1
#
_entry.id   AF-A0A101VWJ6-F1
#
_cell.length_a   1.000
_cell.length_b   1.000
_cell.length_c   1.000
_cell.angle_alpha   90.00
_cell.angle_beta   90.00
_cell.angle_gamma   90.00
#
_symmetry.space_group_name_H-M   'P 1'
#
loop_
_entity.id
_entity.type
_entity.pdbx_description
1 polymer ?
#
loop_
_entity_poly.entity_id
_entity_poly.type
_entity_poly.pdbx_seq_one_letter_code
_entity_poly.pdbx_strand_id
1 'polypeptide(L)'
;MMSSTTYRDENGQYEFDFSSCSVCQYHSLARKTTVLSDVDFVITAQDEVIFFEYKNAAVDGAVNPDAFQRKLNTEEFYRKTAKKFYSSLFLHWACRENETDLPIVYILLIEHPEVDARVRKMLRSRIYRQLPVELQQEEAIKRKLLQKFEVLNLYEWQSSYPGFKTVAVS
;
A
#
# COMPACT_ATOMS: atom_id res chain seq x y z
N MET A 1 22.55 -13.58 6.23
CA MET A 1 22.43 -12.42 7.14
C MET A 1 21.14 -11.71 6.78
N MET A 2 20.12 -11.76 7.63
CA MET A 2 18.92 -10.94 7.46
C MET A 2 19.30 -9.50 7.81
N SER A 3 19.35 -8.60 6.83
CA SER A 3 19.43 -7.17 7.09
C SER A 3 18.16 -6.75 7.82
N SER A 4 18.26 -6.04 8.95
CA SER A 4 17.08 -5.46 9.59
C SER A 4 16.47 -4.41 8.64
N THR A 5 15.35 -4.74 8.03
CA THR A 5 14.60 -3.82 7.17
C THR A 5 13.60 -3.04 8.03
N THR A 6 14.12 -2.17 8.89
CA THR A 6 13.31 -1.18 9.61
C THR A 6 13.17 0.05 8.74
N TYR A 7 11.93 0.53 8.56
CA TYR A 7 11.63 1.70 7.76
C TYR A 7 10.99 2.79 8.61
N ARG A 8 11.61 3.97 8.62
CA ARG A 8 11.07 5.16 9.26
C ARG A 8 10.32 6.01 8.24
N ASP A 9 9.12 6.46 8.60
CA ASP A 9 8.33 7.31 7.72
C ASP A 9 8.97 8.68 7.46
N GLU A 10 8.49 9.38 6.44
CA GLU A 10 9.03 10.67 6.00
C GLU A 10 8.99 11.75 7.09
N ASN A 11 8.00 11.66 8.00
CA ASN A 11 7.85 12.60 9.11
C ASN A 11 8.64 12.17 10.37
N GLY A 12 9.27 11.00 10.32
CA GLY A 12 10.02 10.46 11.44
C GLY A 12 9.19 10.05 12.66
N GLN A 13 7.87 9.97 12.53
CA GLN A 13 6.92 9.66 13.60
C GLN A 13 6.74 8.15 13.83
N TYR A 14 6.90 7.34 12.79
CA TYR A 14 6.66 5.89 12.87
C TYR A 14 7.79 5.09 12.24
N GLU A 15 8.09 3.95 12.85
CA GLU A 15 9.00 2.95 12.31
C GLU A 15 8.26 1.62 12.11
N PHE A 16 8.42 1.04 10.92
CA PHE A 16 7.88 -0.25 10.53
C PHE A 16 9.02 -1.28 10.53
N ASP A 17 8.85 -2.36 11.29
CA ASP A 17 9.78 -3.48 11.33
C ASP A 17 9.26 -4.61 10.43
N PHE A 18 9.95 -4.81 9.31
CA PHE A 18 9.69 -5.88 8.36
C PHE A 18 10.81 -6.93 8.36
N SER A 19 11.64 -6.98 9.41
CA SER A 19 12.83 -7.85 9.48
C SER A 19 12.54 -9.35 9.37
N SER A 20 11.31 -9.78 9.65
CA SER A 20 10.86 -11.17 9.51
C SER A 20 10.41 -11.55 8.10
N CYS A 21 10.39 -10.61 7.16
CA CYS A 21 9.82 -10.79 5.82
C CYS A 21 10.79 -10.38 4.72
N SER A 22 10.53 -10.83 3.50
CA SER A 22 11.22 -10.26 2.33
C SER A 22 10.50 -8.99 1.91
N VAL A 23 11.27 -7.94 1.59
CA VAL A 23 10.72 -6.64 1.19
C VAL A 23 11.38 -6.18 -0.10
N CYS A 24 10.55 -5.81 -1.06
CA CYS A 24 10.95 -5.23 -2.33
C CYS A 24 10.45 -3.78 -2.44
N GLN A 25 11.26 -2.92 -3.04
CA GLN A 25 10.88 -1.55 -3.41
C GLN A 25 11.19 -1.34 -4.88
N TYR A 26 10.20 -0.94 -5.67
CA TYR A 26 10.34 -0.82 -7.12
C TYR A 26 10.70 0.58 -7.59
N HIS A 27 10.98 1.49 -6.67
CA HIS A 27 11.10 2.92 -6.93
C HIS A 27 12.13 3.29 -7.98
N SER A 28 13.30 2.66 -7.93
CA SER A 28 14.39 2.90 -8.89
C SER A 28 14.03 2.44 -10.30
N LEU A 29 13.24 1.37 -10.43
CA LEU A 29 12.74 0.83 -11.70
C LEU A 29 11.56 1.65 -12.23
N ALA A 30 10.58 1.97 -11.38
CA ALA A 30 9.42 2.77 -11.75
C ALA A 30 9.84 4.15 -12.30
N ARG A 31 10.86 4.78 -11.70
CA ARG A 31 11.44 6.05 -12.13
C ARG A 31 12.18 6.02 -13.48
N LYS A 32 12.39 4.84 -14.09
CA LYS A 32 12.95 4.74 -15.46
C LYS A 32 11.97 5.19 -16.54
N THR A 33 10.72 5.48 -16.17
CA THR A 33 9.69 6.00 -17.06
C THR A 33 8.81 6.99 -16.30
N THR A 34 8.10 7.85 -17.05
CA THR A 34 7.12 8.79 -16.49
C THR A 34 5.74 8.14 -16.29
N VAL A 35 5.55 6.93 -16.82
CA VAL A 35 4.26 6.23 -16.79
C VAL A 35 4.09 5.37 -15.55
N LEU A 36 5.13 4.74 -15.02
CA LEU A 36 4.98 3.84 -13.87
C LEU A 36 4.99 4.61 -12.55
N SER A 37 4.40 3.99 -11.54
CA SER A 37 4.42 4.46 -10.15
C SER A 37 4.35 3.25 -9.24
N ASP A 38 5.02 3.25 -8.10
CA ASP A 38 5.09 2.09 -7.22
C ASP A 38 4.42 2.34 -5.87
N VAL A 39 4.01 1.26 -5.21
CA VAL A 39 3.71 1.27 -3.78
C VAL A 39 5.01 1.40 -2.98
N ASP A 40 4.92 1.89 -1.76
CA ASP A 40 6.10 2.14 -0.93
C ASP A 40 6.89 0.84 -0.61
N PHE A 41 6.17 -0.27 -0.39
CA PHE A 41 6.75 -1.60 -0.17
C PHE A 41 5.91 -2.71 -0.82
N VAL A 42 6.58 -3.76 -1.29
CA VAL A 42 5.99 -5.06 -1.55
C VAL A 42 6.61 -6.05 -0.58
N ILE A 43 5.78 -6.60 0.31
CA ILE A 43 6.22 -7.42 1.44
C ILE A 43 5.76 -8.85 1.17
N THR A 44 6.71 -9.78 1.04
CA THR A 44 6.40 -11.21 0.92
C THR A 44 6.41 -11.82 2.32
N ALA A 45 5.20 -12.12 2.81
CA ALA A 45 4.97 -12.84 4.05
C ALA A 45 4.94 -14.36 3.77
N GLN A 46 4.60 -15.16 4.79
CA GLN A 46 4.60 -16.62 4.65
C GLN A 46 3.53 -17.13 3.69
N ASP A 47 2.35 -16.54 3.68
CA ASP A 47 1.15 -17.02 2.98
C ASP A 47 0.55 -16.01 1.99
N GLU A 48 1.13 -14.82 1.87
CA GLU A 48 0.65 -13.77 0.97
C GLU A 48 1.75 -12.77 0.60
N VAL A 49 1.47 -11.97 -0.43
CA VAL A 49 2.27 -10.80 -0.81
C VAL A 49 1.44 -9.55 -0.56
N ILE A 50 1.95 -8.67 0.29
CA ILE A 50 1.30 -7.43 0.68
C ILE A 50 1.91 -6.27 -0.11
N PHE A 51 1.11 -5.66 -0.96
CA PHE A 51 1.43 -4.39 -1.58
C PHE A 51 1.02 -3.30 -0.59
N PHE A 52 1.96 -2.49 -0.14
CA PHE A 52 1.77 -1.62 1.00
C PHE A 52 2.09 -0.18 0.63
N GLU A 53 1.07 0.67 0.69
CA GLU A 53 1.18 2.12 0.50
C GLU A 53 0.88 2.80 1.84
N TYR A 54 1.78 3.66 2.29
CA TYR A 54 1.64 4.41 3.53
C TYR A 54 1.45 5.91 3.25
N LYS A 55 0.53 6.53 3.99
CA LYS A 55 0.29 7.97 3.96
C LYS A 55 0.10 8.46 5.39
N ASN A 56 1.12 9.15 5.91
CA ASN A 56 1.00 9.90 7.15
C ASN A 56 0.80 11.39 6.82
N ALA A 57 -0.31 11.94 7.27
CA ALA A 57 -0.56 13.38 7.18
C ALA A 57 -0.90 14.00 8.54
N ALA A 58 -0.71 13.25 9.64
CA ALA A 58 -0.85 13.73 11.01
C ALA A 58 0.38 14.53 11.46
N VAL A 59 0.74 15.59 10.72
CA VAL A 59 1.89 16.45 11.03
C VAL A 59 1.41 17.66 11.83
N ASP A 60 1.93 17.80 13.05
CA ASP A 60 1.67 18.98 13.89
C ASP A 60 2.19 20.26 13.20
N GLY A 61 1.35 21.30 13.17
CA GLY A 61 1.70 22.60 12.57
C GLY A 61 1.59 22.66 11.05
N ALA A 62 0.88 21.73 10.41
CA ALA A 62 0.62 21.78 8.97
C ALA A 62 0.03 23.14 8.54
N VAL A 63 0.67 23.80 7.55
CA VAL A 63 0.27 25.13 7.03
C VAL A 63 -1.15 25.12 6.45
N ASN A 64 -1.62 23.96 5.97
CA ASN A 64 -2.94 23.79 5.39
C ASN A 64 -3.52 22.41 5.77
N PRO A 65 -4.11 22.27 6.97
CA PRO A 65 -4.56 20.98 7.49
C PRO A 65 -5.59 20.30 6.57
N ASP A 66 -6.47 21.09 5.94
CA ASP A 66 -7.51 20.58 5.04
C ASP A 66 -6.99 20.10 3.67
N ALA A 67 -5.73 20.39 3.31
CA ALA A 67 -5.19 20.05 1.99
C ALA A 67 -5.19 18.54 1.75
N PHE A 68 -4.92 17.76 2.80
CA PHE A 68 -4.96 16.30 2.73
C PHE A 68 -6.38 15.79 2.46
N GLN A 69 -7.39 16.29 3.20
CA GLN A 69 -8.79 15.93 2.95
C GLN A 69 -9.24 16.25 1.52
N ARG A 70 -8.94 17.47 1.04
CA ARG A 70 -9.31 17.87 -0.32
C ARG A 70 -8.71 16.93 -1.35
N LYS A 71 -7.47 16.47 -1.13
CA LYS A 71 -6.79 15.52 -2.01
C LYS A 71 -7.42 14.13 -1.98
N LEU A 72 -7.76 13.63 -0.78
CA LEU A 72 -8.34 12.29 -0.59
C LEU A 72 -9.65 12.09 -1.36
N ASN A 73 -10.44 13.15 -1.52
CA ASN A 73 -11.76 13.09 -2.15
C ASN A 73 -11.75 13.42 -3.65
N THR A 74 -10.66 13.09 -4.36
CA THR A 74 -10.54 13.34 -5.80
C THR A 74 -10.43 12.05 -6.60
N GLU A 75 -11.03 12.04 -7.79
CA GLU A 75 -10.85 10.95 -8.76
C GLU A 75 -9.37 10.77 -9.15
N GLU A 76 -8.59 11.86 -9.14
CA GLU A 76 -7.15 11.80 -9.37
C GLU A 76 -6.43 10.98 -8.28
N PHE A 77 -6.76 11.19 -7.00
CA PHE A 77 -6.19 10.40 -5.90
C PHE A 77 -6.55 8.93 -6.07
N TYR A 78 -7.82 8.60 -6.31
CA TYR A 78 -8.24 7.20 -6.49
C TYR A 78 -7.50 6.51 -7.64
N ARG A 79 -7.41 7.19 -8.78
CA ARG A 79 -6.70 6.70 -9.97
C ARG A 79 -5.21 6.52 -9.72
N LYS A 80 -4.57 7.47 -9.04
CA LYS A 80 -3.13 7.37 -8.70
C LYS A 80 -2.87 6.19 -7.77
N THR A 81 -3.72 5.97 -6.77
CA THR A 81 -3.61 4.84 -5.86
C THR A 81 -3.81 3.50 -6.58
N ALA A 82 -4.84 3.36 -7.41
CA ALA A 82 -5.03 2.15 -8.23
C ALA A 82 -3.86 1.93 -9.21
N LYS A 83 -3.34 3.00 -9.83
CA LYS A 83 -2.19 2.94 -10.74
C LYS A 83 -0.92 2.40 -10.07
N LYS A 84 -0.67 2.77 -8.80
CA LYS A 84 0.44 2.23 -8.01
C LYS A 84 0.35 0.70 -7.89
N PHE A 85 -0.85 0.17 -7.65
CA PHE A 85 -1.07 -1.28 -7.62
C PHE A 85 -0.70 -1.94 -8.96
N TYR A 86 -1.27 -1.49 -10.07
CA TYR A 86 -1.01 -2.11 -11.39
C TYR A 86 0.46 -2.05 -11.81
N SER A 87 1.07 -0.90 -11.61
CA SER A 87 2.47 -0.68 -11.98
C SER A 87 3.42 -1.51 -11.10
N SER A 88 3.12 -1.62 -9.80
CA SER A 88 3.88 -2.50 -8.90
C SER A 88 3.68 -3.96 -9.26
N LEU A 89 2.47 -4.36 -9.65
CA LEU A 89 2.17 -5.75 -10.01
C LEU A 89 2.95 -6.15 -11.26
N PHE A 90 2.93 -5.28 -12.26
CA PHE A 90 3.72 -5.42 -13.47
C PHE A 90 5.21 -5.57 -13.16
N LEU A 91 5.79 -4.68 -12.35
CA LEU A 91 7.21 -4.72 -12.01
C LEU A 91 7.56 -5.97 -11.18
N HIS A 92 6.73 -6.32 -10.21
CA HIS A 92 6.90 -7.50 -9.36
C HIS A 92 6.99 -8.77 -10.21
N TRP A 93 6.04 -8.96 -11.15
CA TRP A 93 6.08 -10.10 -12.05
C TRP A 93 7.20 -10.03 -13.10
N ALA A 94 7.52 -8.84 -13.62
CA ALA A 94 8.62 -8.68 -14.57
C ALA A 94 9.99 -9.02 -13.95
N CYS A 95 10.13 -8.80 -12.64
CA CYS A 95 11.27 -9.22 -11.84
C CYS A 95 11.24 -10.70 -11.43
N ARG A 96 10.26 -11.47 -11.91
CA ARG A 96 10.03 -12.89 -11.54
C ARG A 96 9.78 -13.09 -10.05
N GLU A 97 9.14 -12.13 -9.39
CA GLU A 97 8.69 -12.31 -8.02
C GLU A 97 7.31 -12.98 -7.97
N ASN A 98 7.04 -13.66 -6.86
CA ASN A 98 5.81 -14.41 -6.59
C ASN A 98 5.51 -15.52 -7.63
N GLU A 99 6.51 -16.29 -8.09
CA GLU A 99 6.28 -17.38 -9.06
C GLU A 99 5.37 -18.51 -8.55
N THR A 100 5.19 -18.61 -7.22
CA THR A 100 4.31 -19.60 -6.57
C THR A 100 2.86 -19.13 -6.40
N ASP A 101 2.50 -17.97 -6.94
CA ASP A 101 1.14 -17.44 -6.92
C ASP A 101 0.52 -17.30 -5.52
N LEU A 102 1.32 -16.82 -4.56
CA LEU A 102 0.80 -16.38 -3.28
C LEU A 102 -0.27 -15.28 -3.48
N PRO A 103 -1.37 -15.30 -2.71
CA PRO A 103 -2.39 -14.28 -2.72
C PRO A 103 -1.80 -12.87 -2.59
N ILE A 104 -2.22 -11.97 -3.48
CA ILE A 104 -1.78 -10.56 -3.45
C ILE A 104 -2.82 -9.72 -2.71
N VAL A 105 -2.42 -9.09 -1.62
CA VAL A 105 -3.22 -8.16 -0.84
C VAL A 105 -2.73 -6.74 -1.08
N TYR A 106 -3.64 -5.79 -1.26
CA TYR A 106 -3.28 -4.38 -1.36
C TYR A 106 -3.75 -3.61 -0.12
N ILE A 107 -2.84 -2.91 0.55
CA ILE A 107 -3.11 -2.12 1.75
C ILE A 107 -2.74 -0.68 1.49
N LEU A 108 -3.71 0.21 1.72
CA LEU A 108 -3.49 1.64 1.84
C LEU A 108 -3.63 2.02 3.32
N LEU A 109 -2.50 2.27 3.97
CA LEU A 109 -2.45 2.68 5.36
C LEU A 109 -2.43 4.20 5.46
N ILE A 110 -3.48 4.78 6.05
CA ILE A 110 -3.63 6.23 6.20
C ILE A 110 -3.72 6.58 7.67
N GLU A 111 -2.76 7.36 8.15
CA GLU A 111 -2.79 7.95 9.48
C GLU A 111 -3.08 9.45 9.37
N HIS A 112 -4.28 9.84 9.78
CA HIS A 112 -4.73 11.23 9.81
C HIS A 112 -5.95 11.38 10.76
N PRO A 113 -5.98 12.40 11.65
CA PRO A 113 -7.04 12.55 12.65
C PRO A 113 -8.46 12.57 12.08
N GLU A 114 -8.61 13.14 10.90
CA GLU A 114 -9.92 13.33 10.25
C GLU A 114 -10.29 12.19 9.29
N VAL A 115 -9.42 11.19 9.12
CA VAL A 115 -9.71 9.99 8.31
C VAL A 115 -10.30 8.92 9.21
N ASP A 116 -11.59 9.06 9.50
CA ASP A 116 -12.35 8.10 10.30
C ASP A 116 -12.71 6.82 9.51
N ALA A 117 -13.38 5.88 10.17
CA ALA A 117 -13.82 4.63 9.55
C ALA A 117 -14.77 4.84 8.35
N ARG A 118 -15.58 5.90 8.36
CA ARG A 118 -16.50 6.22 7.26
C ARG A 118 -15.72 6.68 6.03
N VAL A 119 -14.75 7.57 6.22
CA VAL A 119 -13.84 8.04 5.16
C VAL A 119 -13.06 6.85 4.59
N ARG A 120 -12.44 6.02 5.43
CA ARG A 120 -11.71 4.81 4.98
C ARG A 120 -12.61 3.87 4.16
N LYS A 121 -13.85 3.62 4.61
CA LYS A 121 -14.82 2.80 3.86
C LYS A 121 -15.16 3.39 2.49
N MET A 122 -15.35 4.71 2.42
CA MET A 122 -15.59 5.41 1.16
C MET A 122 -14.38 5.34 0.23
N LEU A 123 -13.16 5.61 0.72
CA LEU A 123 -11.91 5.48 -0.03
C LEU A 123 -11.76 4.07 -0.59
N ARG A 124 -11.98 3.06 0.26
CA ARG A 124 -11.96 1.65 -0.14
C ARG A 124 -12.90 1.40 -1.30
N SER A 125 -14.16 1.82 -1.19
CA SER A 125 -15.17 1.62 -2.25
C SER A 125 -14.85 2.35 -3.56
N ARG A 126 -14.27 3.56 -3.48
CA ARG A 126 -13.93 4.36 -4.66
C ARG A 126 -12.72 3.80 -5.40
N ILE A 127 -11.67 3.41 -4.68
CA ILE A 127 -10.44 2.85 -5.26
C ILE A 127 -10.67 1.40 -5.72
N TYR A 128 -11.42 0.58 -4.95
CA TYR A 128 -11.68 -0.82 -5.30
C TYR A 128 -12.31 -0.99 -6.67
N ARG A 129 -13.19 -0.06 -7.08
CA ARG A 129 -13.81 -0.04 -8.42
C ARG A 129 -12.82 0.21 -9.57
N GLN A 130 -11.60 0.65 -9.27
CA GLN A 130 -10.55 0.91 -10.25
C GLN A 130 -9.48 -0.19 -10.25
N LEU A 131 -9.53 -1.13 -9.29
CA LEU A 131 -8.68 -2.31 -9.21
C LEU A 131 -9.21 -3.44 -10.10
N PRO A 132 -8.44 -4.50 -10.38
CA PRO A 132 -8.80 -5.49 -11.41
C PRO A 132 -9.81 -6.54 -10.92
N VAL A 133 -10.83 -6.11 -10.18
CA VAL A 133 -11.82 -6.99 -9.54
C VAL A 133 -12.69 -7.70 -10.59
N GLU A 134 -13.19 -6.93 -11.56
CA GLU A 134 -13.97 -7.44 -12.68
C GLU A 134 -13.05 -8.09 -13.72
N LEU A 135 -11.93 -7.45 -14.04
CA LEU A 135 -10.94 -7.96 -14.99
C LEU A 135 -10.48 -9.38 -14.65
N GLN A 136 -10.22 -9.68 -13.38
CA GLN A 136 -9.75 -11.01 -12.97
C GLN A 136 -10.84 -12.10 -12.98
N GLN A 137 -12.10 -11.77 -13.30
CA GLN A 137 -13.16 -12.78 -13.52
C GLN A 137 -13.19 -13.28 -14.97
N GLU A 138 -12.53 -12.57 -15.89
CA GLU A 138 -12.47 -12.96 -17.30
C GLU A 138 -11.72 -14.28 -17.45
N GLU A 139 -12.25 -15.19 -18.25
CA GLU A 139 -11.65 -16.52 -18.45
C GLU A 139 -10.21 -16.43 -18.98
N ALA A 140 -9.87 -15.37 -19.72
CA ALA A 140 -8.52 -15.14 -20.22
C ALA A 140 -7.51 -14.86 -19.09
N ILE A 141 -7.96 -14.37 -17.93
CA ILE A 141 -7.11 -14.07 -16.79
C ILE A 141 -6.97 -15.32 -15.92
N LYS A 142 -5.85 -16.02 -16.08
CA LYS A 142 -5.59 -17.29 -15.38
C LYS A 142 -4.96 -17.12 -14.01
N ARG A 143 -4.35 -15.95 -13.76
CA ARG A 143 -3.64 -15.64 -12.52
C ARG A 143 -4.46 -14.66 -11.72
N LYS A 144 -4.71 -14.97 -10.45
CA LYS A 144 -5.43 -14.06 -9.55
C LYS A 144 -4.60 -12.80 -9.34
N LEU A 145 -5.17 -11.65 -9.68
CA LEU A 145 -4.48 -10.36 -9.65
C LEU A 145 -4.51 -9.73 -8.26
N LEU A 146 -5.66 -9.82 -7.59
CA LEU A 146 -5.92 -9.21 -6.29
C LEU A 146 -6.82 -10.14 -5.43
N GLN A 147 -6.38 -10.43 -4.22
CA GLN A 147 -7.14 -11.15 -3.20
C GLN A 147 -8.10 -10.22 -2.46
N LYS A 148 -7.59 -9.11 -1.92
CA LYS A 148 -8.38 -8.10 -1.20
C LYS A 148 -7.67 -6.75 -1.24
N PHE A 149 -8.44 -5.69 -1.05
CA PHE A 149 -7.93 -4.34 -0.87
C PHE A 149 -8.51 -3.72 0.41
N GLU A 150 -7.63 -3.22 1.26
CA GLU A 150 -7.98 -2.63 2.55
C GLU A 150 -7.45 -1.21 2.68
N VAL A 151 -8.23 -0.37 3.35
CA VAL A 151 -7.80 0.97 3.77
C VAL A 151 -7.86 0.97 5.29
N LEU A 152 -6.70 1.07 5.93
CA LEU A 152 -6.54 0.89 7.37
C LEU A 152 -5.94 2.15 8.00
N ASN A 153 -6.13 2.33 9.30
CA ASN A 153 -5.23 3.15 10.12
C ASN A 153 -4.20 2.27 10.85
N LEU A 154 -3.26 2.88 11.58
CA LEU A 154 -2.19 2.14 12.27
C LEU A 154 -2.72 1.07 13.24
N TYR A 155 -3.78 1.39 13.99
CA TYR A 155 -4.38 0.46 14.95
C TYR A 155 -4.98 -0.77 14.25
N GLU A 156 -5.72 -0.57 13.15
CA GLU A 156 -6.31 -1.65 12.36
C GLU A 156 -5.24 -2.50 11.66
N TRP A 157 -4.14 -1.87 11.22
CA TRP A 157 -2.97 -2.56 10.68
C TRP A 157 -2.35 -3.49 11.71
N GLN A 158 -1.98 -2.98 12.89
CA GLN A 158 -1.38 -3.79 13.96
C GLN A 158 -2.29 -4.92 14.42
N SER A 159 -3.61 -4.69 14.42
CA SER A 159 -4.60 -5.71 14.79
C SER A 159 -4.72 -6.82 13.74
N SER A 160 -4.68 -6.46 12.45
CA SER A 160 -4.80 -7.41 11.34
C SER A 160 -3.49 -8.14 11.04
N TYR A 161 -2.36 -7.51 11.34
CA TYR A 161 -1.01 -7.94 10.96
C TYR A 161 -0.05 -7.88 12.15
N PRO A 162 -0.32 -8.60 13.27
CA PRO A 162 0.41 -8.46 14.53
C PRO A 162 1.89 -8.87 14.45
N GLY A 163 2.28 -9.62 13.41
CA GLY A 163 3.68 -9.96 13.14
C GLY A 163 4.53 -8.79 12.65
N PHE A 164 3.89 -7.74 12.13
CA PHE A 164 4.57 -6.54 11.62
C PHE A 164 4.55 -5.45 12.68
N LYS A 165 5.66 -5.29 13.40
CA LYS A 165 5.72 -4.29 14.47
C LYS A 165 5.77 -2.90 13.86
N THR A 166 4.94 -2.01 14.38
CA THR A 166 5.01 -0.58 14.08
C THR A 166 5.13 0.15 15.41
N VAL A 167 6.19 0.94 15.57
CA VAL A 167 6.46 1.71 16.79
C VAL A 167 6.42 3.20 16.50
N ALA A 168 5.81 3.98 17.39
CA ALA A 168 5.96 5.42 17.37
C ALA A 168 7.41 5.76 17.78
N VAL A 169 8.05 6.64 17.02
CA VAL A 169 9.41 7.08 17.32
C VAL A 169 9.33 8.31 18.23
N SER A 170 9.92 8.19 19.42
CA SER A 170 10.06 9.28 20.40
C SER A 170 11.08 10.33 19.98
#